data_AF-A0A6N9JCW3-F1
#
_entry.id   AF-A0A6N9JCW3-F1
#
_cell.length_a   1.000
_cell.length_b   1.000
_cell.length_c   1.000
_cell.angle_alpha   90.00
_cell.angle_beta   90.00
_cell.angle_gamma   90.00
#
_symmetry.space_group_name_H-M   'P 1'
#
loop_
_entity.id
_entity.type
_entity.pdbx_description
1 polymer ?
#
loop_
_entity_poly.entity_id
_entity_poly.type
_entity_poly.pdbx_seq_one_letter_code
_entity_poly.pdbx_strand_id
1 'polypeptide(L)'
;MIEKYYLILKLKPGASLKDIKKAYKAQVKVWHPDRFPVESARLQKKAHDRFQEITTAYKKLTEVHIKRSFNETSSWKGNSTTYTKARKERRKTQPRDENKNEKDKIPGFITCTWPNGDKYEGQMFQEKMHGRGIFTCSQGYVYTGEFKHGKPNGMGRLVYDNGDKYEGGFLNDMLHGEGVYSYANGDCYRGEFMNDLPHGHGVYILANGNVYSGKWEKGNLTTE
;
A
#
# COMPACT_ATOMS: atom_id res chain seq x y z
N MET A 1 0.24 10.78 -30.78
CA MET A 1 1.06 9.62 -30.34
C MET A 1 1.93 10.05 -29.16
N ILE A 2 2.58 9.14 -28.44
CA ILE A 2 3.13 9.28 -27.07
C ILE A 2 3.87 10.59 -26.66
N GLU A 3 4.38 11.37 -27.61
CA GLU A 3 5.14 12.62 -27.42
C GLU A 3 4.44 13.65 -26.52
N LYS A 4 3.11 13.76 -26.60
CA LYS A 4 2.34 14.69 -25.74
C LYS A 4 2.56 14.45 -24.24
N TYR A 5 2.85 13.21 -23.85
CA TYR A 5 3.08 12.84 -22.46
C TYR A 5 4.48 13.25 -21.97
N TYR A 6 5.49 13.29 -22.86
CA TYR A 6 6.80 13.84 -22.52
C TYR A 6 6.69 15.35 -22.23
N LEU A 7 5.90 16.07 -23.02
CA LEU A 7 5.64 17.50 -22.80
C LEU A 7 4.94 17.78 -21.47
N ILE A 8 3.94 16.95 -21.09
CA ILE A 8 3.29 17.05 -19.78
C ILE A 8 4.33 16.90 -18.65
N LEU A 9 5.29 15.97 -18.81
CA LEU A 9 6.38 15.78 -17.86
C LEU A 9 7.54 16.80 -18.01
N LYS A 10 7.42 17.79 -18.91
CA LYS A 10 8.49 18.77 -19.24
C LYS A 10 9.79 18.08 -19.66
N LEU A 11 9.67 17.01 -20.43
CA LEU A 11 10.77 16.20 -20.97
C LEU A 11 10.80 16.27 -22.49
N LYS A 12 11.97 16.04 -23.07
CA LYS A 12 12.11 15.81 -24.51
C LYS A 12 11.65 14.39 -24.86
N PRO A 13 11.05 14.17 -26.06
CA PRO A 13 10.73 12.82 -26.54
C PRO A 13 11.96 11.91 -26.50
N GLY A 14 11.76 10.64 -26.12
CA GLY A 14 12.83 9.66 -25.99
C GLY A 14 13.65 9.73 -24.69
N ALA A 15 13.21 10.51 -23.70
CA ALA A 15 13.83 10.53 -22.38
C ALA A 15 13.81 9.14 -21.72
N SER A 16 14.89 8.80 -21.01
CA SER A 16 15.05 7.48 -20.37
C SER A 16 14.01 7.24 -19.27
N LEU A 17 13.73 5.97 -18.95
CA LEU A 17 12.84 5.62 -17.83
C LEU A 17 13.28 6.26 -16.49
N LYS A 18 14.60 6.44 -16.29
CA LYS A 18 15.17 7.12 -15.11
C LYS A 18 14.79 8.60 -15.09
N ASP A 19 14.84 9.28 -16.23
CA ASP A 19 14.49 10.70 -16.36
C ASP A 19 12.99 10.93 -16.27
N ILE A 20 12.19 10.03 -16.84
CA ILE A 20 10.72 10.01 -16.70
C ILE A 20 10.31 9.90 -15.23
N LYS A 21 10.93 8.96 -14.48
CA LYS A 21 10.73 8.80 -13.03
C LYS A 21 11.14 10.04 -12.24
N LYS A 22 12.28 10.65 -12.58
CA LYS A 22 12.78 11.87 -11.94
C LYS A 22 11.84 13.06 -12.16
N ALA A 23 11.36 13.25 -13.39
CA ALA A 23 10.47 14.34 -13.75
C ALA A 23 9.08 14.20 -13.10
N TYR A 24 8.52 12.99 -13.07
CA TYR A 24 7.28 12.70 -12.36
C TYR A 24 7.35 13.09 -10.88
N LYS A 25 8.40 12.65 -10.16
CA LYS A 25 8.61 13.00 -8.74
C LYS A 25 8.70 14.51 -8.53
N ALA A 26 9.40 15.21 -9.41
CA ALA A 26 9.53 16.67 -9.33
C ALA A 26 8.18 17.37 -9.52
N GLN A 27 7.34 16.91 -10.45
CA GLN A 27 6.04 17.55 -10.72
C GLN A 27 4.97 17.20 -9.70
N VAL A 28 4.95 15.97 -9.19
CA VAL A 28 4.06 15.58 -8.07
C VAL A 28 4.37 16.39 -6.82
N LYS A 29 5.66 16.60 -6.52
CA LYS A 29 6.06 17.49 -5.42
C LYS A 29 5.51 18.92 -5.59
N VAL A 30 5.31 19.37 -6.84
CA VAL A 30 4.79 20.71 -7.13
C VAL A 30 3.26 20.78 -7.06
N TRP A 31 2.59 19.82 -7.68
CA TRP A 31 1.15 19.83 -7.96
C TRP A 31 0.33 18.91 -7.05
N HIS A 32 0.90 18.46 -5.94
CA HIS A 32 0.16 17.66 -4.96
C HIS A 32 -1.06 18.45 -4.45
N PRO A 33 -2.28 17.89 -4.49
CA PRO A 33 -3.50 18.58 -4.07
C PRO A 33 -3.43 19.17 -2.65
N ASP A 34 -2.77 18.47 -1.71
CA ASP A 34 -2.60 18.91 -0.32
C ASP A 34 -1.76 20.18 -0.13
N ARG A 35 -1.08 20.67 -1.18
CA ARG A 35 -0.35 21.95 -1.11
C ARG A 35 -1.22 23.16 -1.48
N PHE A 36 -2.48 22.93 -1.84
CA PHE A 36 -3.40 23.99 -2.23
C PHE A 36 -4.49 24.14 -1.15
N PRO A 37 -4.83 25.38 -0.75
CA PRO A 37 -5.82 25.62 0.29
C PRO A 37 -7.16 24.98 -0.05
N VAL A 38 -7.71 24.20 0.88
CA VAL A 38 -8.99 23.49 0.72
C VAL A 38 -10.15 24.47 0.49
N GLU A 39 -10.05 25.65 1.08
CA GLU A 39 -11.03 26.74 0.96
C GLU A 39 -11.12 27.32 -0.46
N SER A 40 -10.08 27.15 -1.28
CA SER A 40 -10.07 27.63 -2.66
C SER A 40 -10.40 26.50 -3.64
N ALA A 41 -11.70 26.25 -3.82
CA ALA A 41 -12.22 25.22 -4.73
C ALA A 41 -11.63 25.30 -6.16
N ARG A 42 -11.34 26.52 -6.65
CA ARG A 42 -10.71 26.74 -7.96
C ARG A 42 -9.26 26.26 -8.01
N LEU A 43 -8.47 26.52 -6.96
CA LEU A 43 -7.07 26.08 -6.89
C LEU A 43 -6.98 24.57 -6.62
N GLN A 44 -7.86 24.05 -5.77
CA GLN A 44 -8.03 22.61 -5.53
C GLN A 44 -8.33 21.84 -6.82
N LYS A 45 -9.34 22.28 -7.59
CA LYS A 45 -9.69 21.66 -8.87
C LYS A 45 -8.53 21.71 -9.87
N LYS A 46 -7.87 22.87 -10.00
CA LYS A 46 -6.71 23.04 -10.88
C LYS A 46 -5.53 22.13 -10.49
N ALA A 47 -5.27 21.97 -9.20
CA ALA A 47 -4.23 21.08 -8.70
C ALA A 47 -4.57 19.60 -8.96
N HIS A 48 -5.83 19.22 -8.73
CA HIS A 48 -6.34 17.89 -9.01
C HIS A 48 -6.21 17.53 -10.50
N ASP A 49 -6.73 18.38 -11.39
CA ASP A 49 -6.67 18.16 -12.84
C ASP A 49 -5.22 18.01 -13.32
N ARG A 50 -4.33 18.88 -12.81
CA ARG A 50 -2.92 18.84 -13.17
C ARG A 50 -2.21 17.59 -12.66
N PHE A 51 -2.54 17.13 -11.46
CA PHE A 51 -2.02 15.90 -10.89
C PHE A 51 -2.47 14.67 -11.71
N GLN A 52 -3.72 14.63 -12.17
CA GLN A 52 -4.23 13.56 -13.03
C GLN A 52 -3.50 13.50 -14.37
N GLU A 53 -3.25 14.65 -15.01
CA GLU A 53 -2.50 14.74 -16.26
C GLU A 53 -1.06 14.22 -16.11
N ILE A 54 -0.35 14.65 -15.05
CA ILE A 54 1.03 14.22 -14.75
C ILE A 54 1.09 12.70 -14.53
N THR A 55 0.13 12.17 -13.78
CA THR A 55 0.03 10.74 -13.49
C THR A 55 -0.27 9.91 -14.73
N THR A 56 -1.16 10.40 -15.60
CA THR A 56 -1.51 9.76 -16.87
C THR A 56 -0.32 9.75 -17.82
N ALA A 57 0.41 10.86 -17.90
CA ALA A 57 1.60 10.97 -18.73
C ALA A 57 2.71 10.02 -18.30
N TYR A 58 2.98 9.95 -17.00
CA TYR A 58 3.95 9.00 -16.46
C TYR A 58 3.59 7.55 -16.82
N LYS A 59 2.34 7.12 -16.59
CA LYS A 59 1.85 5.77 -16.93
C LYS A 59 2.08 5.42 -18.40
N LYS A 60 1.68 6.30 -19.32
CA LYS A 60 1.84 6.06 -20.77
C LYS A 60 3.29 5.99 -21.23
N LEU A 61 4.19 6.76 -20.61
CA LEU A 61 5.61 6.74 -20.92
C LEU A 61 6.33 5.51 -20.37
N THR A 62 5.93 5.05 -19.17
CA THR A 62 6.46 3.81 -18.59
C THR A 62 5.97 2.57 -19.34
N GLU A 63 4.71 2.54 -19.77
CA GLU A 63 4.13 1.44 -20.57
C GLU A 63 4.96 1.16 -21.84
N VAL A 64 5.44 2.20 -22.53
CA VAL A 64 6.26 2.02 -23.75
C VAL A 64 7.68 1.54 -23.48
N HIS A 65 8.23 1.84 -22.32
CA HIS A 65 9.54 1.31 -21.91
C HIS A 65 9.47 -0.15 -21.45
N ILE A 66 8.29 -0.64 -21.07
CA ILE A 66 8.07 -1.97 -20.48
C ILE A 66 7.78 -3.05 -21.54
N LYS A 67 7.27 -2.68 -22.73
CA LYS A 67 6.92 -3.63 -23.82
C LYS A 67 8.09 -4.37 -24.50
N ARG A 68 9.30 -4.45 -23.89
CA ARG A 68 10.50 -5.00 -24.54
C ARG A 68 11.09 -6.28 -23.93
N SER A 69 10.37 -7.02 -23.08
CA SER A 69 10.87 -8.33 -22.60
C SER A 69 9.76 -9.34 -22.26
N PHE A 70 9.75 -10.42 -23.04
CA PHE A 70 9.18 -11.78 -22.87
C PHE A 70 9.62 -12.43 -21.52
N ASN A 71 9.06 -13.51 -20.93
CA ASN A 71 7.99 -14.48 -21.23
C ASN A 71 7.47 -15.14 -19.90
N GLU A 72 6.36 -15.89 -19.98
CA GLU A 72 5.53 -16.62 -18.97
C GLU A 72 6.27 -17.40 -17.85
N THR A 73 5.77 -17.67 -16.62
CA THR A 73 4.46 -18.07 -16.04
C THR A 73 4.40 -17.67 -14.55
N SER A 74 3.22 -17.49 -13.92
CA SER A 74 3.14 -17.13 -12.49
C SER A 74 1.94 -17.71 -11.72
N SER A 75 2.27 -18.52 -10.71
CA SER A 75 1.44 -18.84 -9.53
C SER A 75 1.68 -17.80 -8.43
N TRP A 76 0.68 -17.53 -7.59
CA TRP A 76 0.73 -16.55 -6.49
C TRP A 76 1.93 -16.80 -5.57
N LYS A 77 2.87 -15.84 -5.52
CA LYS A 77 4.03 -15.85 -4.61
C LYS A 77 3.96 -14.65 -3.66
N GLY A 78 3.02 -14.67 -2.72
CA GLY A 78 2.98 -13.74 -1.59
C GLY A 78 3.86 -14.21 -0.43
N ASN A 79 5.19 -14.20 -0.59
CA ASN A 79 6.11 -14.70 0.45
C ASN A 79 7.07 -13.63 0.97
N SER A 80 6.57 -12.52 1.52
CA SER A 80 7.35 -11.80 2.53
C SER A 80 7.32 -12.62 3.82
N THR A 81 8.42 -13.27 4.17
CA THR A 81 8.49 -14.08 5.40
C THR A 81 8.46 -13.24 6.67
N THR A 82 8.84 -11.97 6.63
CA THR A 82 9.17 -11.18 7.83
C THR A 82 7.93 -10.70 8.58
N TYR A 83 6.97 -10.05 7.92
CA TYR A 83 5.68 -9.70 8.53
C TYR A 83 4.94 -10.96 9.02
N THR A 84 4.93 -12.03 8.22
CA THR A 84 4.25 -13.29 8.56
C THR A 84 4.91 -14.00 9.76
N LYS A 85 6.25 -13.94 9.88
CA LYS A 85 7.00 -14.45 11.06
C LYS A 85 6.73 -13.58 12.29
N ALA A 86 6.90 -12.26 12.19
CA ALA A 86 6.65 -11.32 13.29
C ALA A 86 5.22 -11.45 13.83
N ARG A 87 4.24 -11.64 12.95
CA ARG A 87 2.86 -11.90 13.36
C ARG A 87 2.68 -13.24 14.09
N LYS A 88 3.32 -14.33 13.63
CA LYS A 88 3.28 -15.63 14.33
C LYS A 88 3.89 -15.52 15.73
N GLU A 89 4.93 -14.70 15.90
CA GLU A 89 5.55 -14.40 17.19
C GLU A 89 4.61 -13.59 18.09
N ARG A 90 4.00 -12.51 17.57
CA ARG A 90 2.97 -11.73 18.30
C ARG A 90 1.76 -12.57 18.71
N ARG A 91 1.39 -13.59 17.93
CA ARG A 91 0.29 -14.51 18.28
C ARG A 91 0.62 -15.38 19.50
N LYS A 92 1.90 -15.75 19.68
CA LYS A 92 2.35 -16.58 20.80
C LYS A 92 2.44 -15.81 22.11
N THR A 93 2.68 -14.51 22.04
CA THR A 93 2.89 -13.64 23.22
C THR A 93 1.63 -12.86 23.64
N GLN A 94 0.48 -13.13 23.03
CA GLN A 94 -0.77 -12.44 23.37
C GLN A 94 -1.31 -12.91 24.72
N PRO A 95 -1.48 -12.03 25.71
CA PRO A 95 -2.30 -12.34 26.87
C PRO A 95 -3.76 -12.53 26.42
N ARG A 96 -4.47 -13.51 27.00
CA ARG A 96 -5.91 -13.69 26.81
C ARG A 96 -6.63 -12.45 27.34
N ASP A 97 -7.44 -11.81 26.50
CA ASP A 97 -8.32 -10.72 26.92
C ASP A 97 -9.41 -11.27 27.83
N GLU A 98 -9.20 -11.17 29.15
CA GLU A 98 -10.18 -11.58 30.17
C GLU A 98 -11.02 -10.41 30.72
N ASN A 99 -10.85 -9.18 30.21
CA ASN A 99 -11.50 -8.02 30.83
C ASN A 99 -12.43 -7.26 29.88
N LYS A 100 -13.75 -7.45 30.07
CA LYS A 100 -14.86 -6.77 29.38
C LYS A 100 -15.33 -5.51 30.14
N ASN A 101 -14.43 -4.62 30.56
CA ASN A 101 -14.86 -3.31 31.04
C ASN A 101 -14.03 -2.21 30.37
N GLU A 102 -14.71 -1.53 29.44
CA GLU A 102 -14.16 -0.78 28.31
C GLU A 102 -14.31 0.75 28.47
N LYS A 103 -14.69 1.22 29.65
CA LYS A 103 -14.97 2.63 29.90
C LYS A 103 -13.87 3.20 30.80
N ASP A 104 -13.34 4.36 30.43
CA ASP A 104 -12.50 5.26 31.26
C ASP A 104 -10.98 5.25 31.07
N LYS A 105 -10.47 5.10 29.83
CA LYS A 105 -9.13 5.63 29.50
C LYS A 105 -9.16 6.50 28.23
N ILE A 106 -8.50 7.65 28.25
CA ILE A 106 -8.43 8.54 27.08
C ILE A 106 -7.30 8.03 26.17
N PRO A 107 -7.53 7.88 24.85
CA PRO A 107 -6.46 7.60 23.90
C PRO A 107 -5.38 8.69 23.95
N GLY A 108 -4.14 8.31 24.26
CA GLY A 108 -2.99 9.23 24.27
C GLY A 108 -2.04 8.98 23.11
N PHE A 109 -1.38 10.01 22.56
CA PHE A 109 -0.35 9.85 21.53
C PHE A 109 1.02 9.63 22.19
N ILE A 110 1.72 8.57 21.82
CA ILE A 110 3.05 8.26 22.38
C ILE A 110 4.01 7.71 21.31
N THR A 111 5.31 7.78 21.63
CA THR A 111 6.37 7.08 20.92
C THR A 111 6.91 5.97 21.82
N CYS A 112 6.82 4.71 21.37
CA CYS A 112 7.39 3.54 22.04
C CYS A 112 8.56 2.98 21.23
N THR A 113 9.61 2.54 21.93
CA THR A 113 10.71 1.76 21.34
C THR A 113 10.90 0.52 22.20
N TRP A 114 10.89 -0.66 21.58
CA TRP A 114 11.10 -1.94 22.27
C TRP A 114 12.57 -2.35 22.25
N PRO A 115 13.02 -3.20 23.19
CA PRO A 115 14.41 -3.69 23.22
C PRO A 115 14.86 -4.43 21.96
N ASN A 116 13.92 -5.03 21.22
CA ASN A 116 14.17 -5.69 19.93
C ASN A 116 14.37 -4.69 18.76
N GLY A 117 14.29 -3.39 19.02
CA GLY A 117 14.42 -2.32 18.04
C GLY A 117 13.12 -1.90 17.34
N ASP A 118 12.00 -2.58 17.61
CA ASP A 118 10.70 -2.17 17.07
C ASP A 118 10.33 -0.77 17.60
N LYS A 119 9.60 0.00 16.79
CA LYS A 119 9.15 1.34 17.14
C LYS A 119 7.69 1.52 16.81
N TYR A 120 6.99 2.25 17.66
CA TYR A 120 5.60 2.65 17.44
C TYR A 120 5.43 4.12 17.74
N GLU A 121 4.69 4.81 16.87
CA GLU A 121 4.30 6.20 17.04
C GLU A 121 2.80 6.31 16.75
N GLY A 122 1.99 6.62 17.76
CA GLY A 122 0.55 6.67 17.57
C GLY A 122 -0.27 6.67 18.84
N GLN A 123 -1.58 6.48 18.66
CA GLN A 123 -2.54 6.46 19.74
C GLN A 123 -2.45 5.16 20.56
N MET A 124 -2.61 5.27 21.87
CA MET A 124 -2.59 4.13 22.78
C MET A 124 -3.80 4.19 23.69
N PHE A 125 -4.38 3.01 23.92
CA PHE A 125 -5.50 2.82 24.83
C PHE A 125 -5.24 1.57 25.65
N GLN A 126 -5.30 1.70 26.98
CA GLN A 126 -5.03 0.61 27.92
C GLN A 126 -3.72 -0.15 27.62
N GLU A 127 -2.63 0.59 27.45
CA GLU A 127 -1.27 0.01 27.21
C GLU A 127 -1.15 -0.80 25.89
N LYS A 128 -2.16 -0.73 25.02
CA LYS A 128 -2.15 -1.35 23.69
C LYS A 128 -2.25 -0.29 22.60
N MET A 129 -1.58 -0.56 21.47
CA MET A 129 -1.72 0.28 20.28
C MET A 129 -3.18 0.32 19.83
N HIS A 130 -3.71 1.50 19.61
CA HIS A 130 -5.12 1.72 19.29
C HIS A 130 -5.27 2.93 18.37
N GLY A 131 -6.36 3.06 17.62
CA GLY A 131 -6.54 4.20 16.73
C GLY A 131 -5.44 4.28 15.66
N ARG A 132 -5.02 5.47 15.25
CA ARG A 132 -4.03 5.62 14.17
C ARG A 132 -2.61 5.62 14.70
N GLY A 133 -1.72 4.95 13.97
CA GLY A 133 -0.29 4.95 14.27
C GLY A 133 0.58 4.41 13.16
N ILE A 134 1.89 4.44 13.43
CA ILE A 134 2.95 3.89 12.59
C ILE A 134 3.72 2.87 13.43
N PHE A 135 3.83 1.65 12.93
CA PHE A 135 4.68 0.61 13.50
C PHE A 135 5.84 0.31 12.56
N THR A 136 7.06 0.52 13.02
CA THR A 136 8.29 0.19 12.30
C THR A 136 8.90 -1.04 12.95
N CYS A 137 8.93 -2.15 12.23
CA CYS A 137 9.60 -3.34 12.71
C CYS A 137 11.11 -3.22 12.50
N SER A 138 11.91 -3.62 13.49
CA SER A 138 13.38 -3.67 13.36
C SER A 138 13.84 -4.59 12.23
N GLN A 139 13.03 -5.59 11.88
CA GLN A 139 13.29 -6.52 10.79
C GLN A 139 12.92 -5.97 9.41
N GLY A 140 12.36 -4.77 9.30
CA GLY A 140 12.34 -3.99 8.06
C GLY A 140 10.98 -3.66 7.45
N TYR A 141 9.86 -4.24 7.93
CA TYR A 141 8.54 -3.82 7.45
C TYR A 141 8.02 -2.60 8.23
N VAL A 142 7.18 -1.81 7.58
CA VAL A 142 6.51 -0.65 8.17
C VAL A 142 5.01 -0.74 7.93
N TYR A 143 4.23 -0.62 8.99
CA TYR A 143 2.79 -0.47 8.92
C TYR A 143 2.37 0.95 9.31
N THR A 144 1.44 1.53 8.57
CA THR A 144 0.80 2.82 8.87
C THR A 144 -0.69 2.67 8.70
N GLY A 145 -1.45 2.92 9.76
CA GLY A 145 -2.90 2.74 9.69
C GLY A 145 -3.57 2.64 11.05
N GLU A 146 -4.72 2.00 11.04
CA GLU A 146 -5.56 1.82 12.21
C GLU A 146 -5.17 0.57 13.02
N PHE A 147 -5.20 0.71 14.34
CA PHE A 147 -4.92 -0.34 15.30
C PHE A 147 -6.11 -0.53 16.22
N LYS A 148 -6.36 -1.78 16.59
CA LYS A 148 -7.29 -2.16 17.65
C LYS A 148 -6.67 -3.28 18.49
N HIS A 149 -6.64 -3.08 19.81
CA HIS A 149 -6.05 -4.00 20.79
C HIS A 149 -4.64 -4.49 20.39
N GLY A 150 -3.78 -3.58 19.95
CA GLY A 150 -2.39 -3.87 19.60
C GLY A 150 -2.17 -4.46 18.21
N LYS A 151 -3.20 -4.52 17.35
CA LYS A 151 -3.13 -5.12 16.01
C LYS A 151 -3.65 -4.17 14.94
N PRO A 152 -3.05 -4.16 13.74
CA PRO A 152 -3.66 -3.63 12.52
C PRO A 152 -5.12 -4.09 12.39
N ASN A 153 -6.04 -3.12 12.33
CA ASN A 153 -7.47 -3.34 12.25
C ASN A 153 -8.12 -2.07 11.70
N GLY A 154 -8.82 -2.16 10.57
CA GLY A 154 -9.29 -1.00 9.81
C GLY A 154 -8.42 -0.74 8.58
N MET A 155 -8.40 0.49 8.06
CA MET A 155 -7.63 0.81 6.86
C MET A 155 -6.15 1.02 7.19
N GLY A 156 -5.27 0.56 6.30
CA GLY A 156 -3.85 0.76 6.48
C GLY A 156 -3.00 0.51 5.24
N ARG A 157 -1.72 0.76 5.42
CA ARG A 157 -0.66 0.58 4.44
C ARG A 157 0.48 -0.20 5.08
N LEU A 158 0.85 -1.30 4.46
CA LEU A 158 1.95 -2.16 4.87
C LEU A 158 3.03 -2.13 3.78
N VAL A 159 4.25 -1.79 4.15
CA VAL A 159 5.43 -1.91 3.30
C VAL A 159 6.28 -3.03 3.85
N TYR A 160 6.50 -4.05 3.03
CA TYR A 160 7.33 -5.19 3.40
C TYR A 160 8.81 -4.87 3.19
N ASP A 161 9.67 -5.63 3.87
CA ASP A 161 11.13 -5.56 3.78
C ASP A 161 11.65 -5.89 2.37
N ASN A 162 10.96 -6.79 1.66
CA ASN A 162 11.26 -7.13 0.27
C ASN A 162 10.83 -6.06 -0.75
N GLY A 163 10.17 -4.99 -0.31
CA GLY A 163 9.67 -3.89 -1.15
C GLY A 163 8.23 -4.05 -1.65
N ASP A 164 7.59 -5.20 -1.40
CA ASP A 164 6.15 -5.38 -1.63
C ASP A 164 5.36 -4.39 -0.78
N LYS A 165 4.14 -4.08 -1.21
CA LYS A 165 3.26 -3.13 -0.53
C LYS A 165 1.83 -3.62 -0.56
N TYR A 166 1.11 -3.37 0.51
CA TYR A 166 -0.32 -3.53 0.56
C TYR A 166 -0.97 -2.25 1.07
N GLU A 167 -2.06 -1.83 0.42
CA GLU A 167 -2.92 -0.73 0.84
C GLU A 167 -4.36 -1.21 0.81
N GLY A 168 -5.04 -1.22 1.95
CA GLY A 168 -6.38 -1.79 2.05
C GLY A 168 -6.84 -2.05 3.48
N GLY A 169 -7.86 -2.88 3.59
CA GLY A 169 -8.42 -3.26 4.89
C GLY A 169 -7.57 -4.29 5.63
N PHE A 170 -7.58 -4.17 6.95
CA PHE A 170 -6.97 -5.10 7.89
C PHE A 170 -8.00 -5.57 8.90
N LEU A 171 -7.97 -6.86 9.23
CA LEU A 171 -8.76 -7.43 10.31
C LEU A 171 -7.87 -8.34 11.16
N ASN A 172 -7.62 -7.94 12.40
CA ASN A 172 -6.80 -8.70 13.35
C ASN A 172 -5.42 -9.10 12.79
N ASP A 173 -4.68 -8.12 12.26
CA ASP A 173 -3.33 -8.32 11.71
C ASP A 173 -3.31 -9.13 10.39
N MET A 174 -4.47 -9.29 9.73
CA MET A 174 -4.62 -9.92 8.39
C MET A 174 -5.06 -8.91 7.35
N LEU A 175 -4.62 -9.08 6.10
CA LEU A 175 -5.23 -8.39 4.96
C LEU A 175 -6.67 -8.90 4.82
N HIS A 176 -7.63 -7.98 4.75
CA HIS A 176 -9.05 -8.32 4.72
C HIS A 176 -9.89 -7.23 4.06
N GLY A 177 -10.93 -7.62 3.30
CA GLY A 177 -11.76 -6.69 2.54
C GLY A 177 -11.04 -6.19 1.30
N GLU A 178 -11.43 -5.02 0.79
CA GLU A 178 -10.83 -4.46 -0.42
C GLU A 178 -9.39 -3.97 -0.17
N GLY A 179 -8.52 -4.24 -1.14
CA GLY A 179 -7.16 -3.74 -1.10
C GLY A 179 -6.42 -3.84 -2.43
N VAL A 180 -5.21 -3.29 -2.41
CA VAL A 180 -4.25 -3.31 -3.51
C VAL A 180 -2.94 -3.85 -2.98
N TYR A 181 -2.49 -4.97 -3.53
CA TYR A 181 -1.17 -5.54 -3.27
C TYR A 181 -0.26 -5.26 -4.45
N SER A 182 0.76 -4.44 -4.25
CA SER A 182 1.78 -4.13 -5.24
C SER A 182 3.04 -4.92 -4.93
N TYR A 183 3.47 -5.76 -5.85
CA TYR A 183 4.69 -6.54 -5.72
C TYR A 183 5.91 -5.71 -6.14
N ALA A 184 7.06 -5.98 -5.54
CA ALA A 184 8.32 -5.32 -5.85
C ALA A 184 8.76 -5.55 -7.30
N ASN A 185 8.35 -6.67 -7.90
CA ASN A 185 8.60 -7.01 -9.31
C ASN A 185 7.73 -6.17 -10.29
N GLY A 186 6.76 -5.40 -9.79
CA GLY A 186 5.87 -4.56 -10.58
C GLY A 186 4.48 -5.15 -10.84
N ASP A 187 4.22 -6.39 -10.45
CA ASP A 187 2.89 -6.97 -10.48
C ASP A 187 1.98 -6.27 -9.46
N CYS A 188 0.67 -6.34 -9.66
CA CYS A 188 -0.31 -5.72 -8.79
C CYS A 188 -1.59 -6.55 -8.76
N TYR A 189 -2.07 -6.91 -7.57
CA TYR A 189 -3.44 -7.39 -7.40
C TYR A 189 -4.30 -6.28 -6.81
N ARG A 190 -5.50 -6.08 -7.35
CA ARG A 190 -6.54 -5.21 -6.78
C ARG A 190 -7.82 -6.01 -6.66
N GLY A 191 -8.38 -6.10 -5.47
CA GLY A 191 -9.60 -6.84 -5.26
C GLY A 191 -9.85 -7.09 -3.79
N GLU A 192 -10.71 -8.06 -3.51
CA GLU A 192 -10.99 -8.46 -2.14
C GLU A 192 -9.90 -9.40 -1.61
N PHE A 193 -9.70 -9.35 -0.30
CA PHE A 193 -8.81 -10.18 0.47
C PHE A 193 -9.58 -10.82 1.62
N MET A 194 -9.26 -12.08 1.92
CA MET A 194 -9.74 -12.76 3.10
C MET A 194 -8.60 -13.57 3.70
N ASN A 195 -8.23 -13.25 4.95
CA ASN A 195 -7.17 -13.93 5.69
C ASN A 195 -5.84 -13.96 4.91
N ASP A 196 -5.37 -12.79 4.46
CA ASP A 196 -4.14 -12.58 3.67
C ASP A 196 -4.16 -13.08 2.22
N LEU A 197 -5.23 -13.76 1.80
CA LEU A 197 -5.34 -14.32 0.44
C LEU A 197 -6.28 -13.49 -0.42
N PRO A 198 -5.97 -13.29 -1.71
CA PRO A 198 -6.94 -12.88 -2.71
C PRO A 198 -8.23 -13.69 -2.61
N HIS A 199 -9.35 -13.00 -2.55
CA HIS A 199 -10.69 -13.57 -2.47
C HIS A 199 -11.68 -12.71 -3.28
N GLY A 200 -12.92 -13.18 -3.43
CA GLY A 200 -13.99 -12.40 -4.05
C GLY A 200 -13.67 -12.01 -5.49
N HIS A 201 -14.03 -10.80 -5.90
CA HIS A 201 -13.68 -10.32 -7.23
C HIS A 201 -12.35 -9.55 -7.19
N GLY A 202 -11.51 -9.78 -8.20
CA GLY A 202 -10.20 -9.16 -8.25
C GLY A 202 -9.59 -9.12 -9.64
N VAL A 203 -8.64 -8.21 -9.78
CA VAL A 203 -7.88 -7.93 -11.01
C VAL A 203 -6.39 -8.05 -10.68
N TYR A 204 -5.74 -9.03 -11.29
CA TYR A 204 -4.30 -9.22 -11.23
C TYR A 204 -3.66 -8.63 -12.50
N ILE A 205 -2.82 -7.63 -12.30
CA ILE A 205 -2.11 -6.89 -13.34
C ILE A 205 -0.65 -7.29 -13.23
N LEU A 206 -0.13 -7.99 -14.23
CA LEU A 206 1.30 -8.29 -14.30
C LEU A 206 2.09 -7.01 -14.62
N ALA A 207 3.36 -6.98 -14.24
CA ALA A 207 4.30 -5.91 -14.56
C ALA A 207 4.40 -5.66 -16.07
N ASN A 208 4.17 -6.70 -16.88
CA ASN A 208 4.14 -6.63 -18.35
C ASN A 208 2.84 -5.99 -18.91
N GLY A 209 1.86 -5.69 -18.07
CA GLY A 209 0.58 -5.08 -18.43
C GLY A 209 -0.55 -6.06 -18.74
N ASN A 210 -0.32 -7.37 -18.71
CA ASN A 210 -1.39 -8.35 -18.83
C ASN A 210 -2.33 -8.24 -17.62
N VAL A 211 -3.63 -8.40 -17.87
CA VAL A 211 -4.68 -8.24 -16.87
C VAL A 211 -5.50 -9.51 -16.80
N TYR A 212 -5.62 -10.07 -15.60
CA TYR A 212 -6.45 -11.23 -15.29
C TYR A 212 -7.51 -10.79 -14.30
N SER A 213 -8.76 -10.73 -14.75
CA SER A 213 -9.91 -10.38 -13.90
C SER A 213 -10.80 -11.59 -13.72
N GLY A 214 -11.33 -11.77 -12.51
CA GLY A 214 -12.32 -12.80 -12.25
C GLY A 214 -12.54 -13.00 -10.77
N LYS A 215 -13.17 -14.13 -10.43
CA LYS A 215 -13.40 -14.54 -9.06
C LYS A 215 -12.18 -15.27 -8.50
N TRP A 216 -11.84 -14.99 -7.25
CA TRP A 216 -10.69 -15.53 -6.53
C TRP A 216 -11.17 -16.30 -5.30
N GLU A 217 -10.65 -17.50 -5.12
CA GLU A 217 -10.88 -18.31 -3.93
C GLU A 217 -9.56 -18.85 -3.39
N LYS A 218 -9.30 -18.55 -2.11
CA LYS A 218 -8.09 -18.99 -1.39
C LYS A 218 -6.79 -18.70 -2.17
N GLY A 219 -6.72 -17.53 -2.80
CA GLY A 219 -5.55 -17.08 -3.56
C GLY A 219 -5.46 -17.55 -5.01
N ASN A 220 -6.45 -18.31 -5.49
CA ASN A 220 -6.46 -18.80 -6.88
C ASN A 220 -7.60 -18.16 -7.68
N LEU A 221 -7.32 -17.78 -8.91
CA LEU A 221 -8.34 -17.38 -9.87
C LEU A 221 -9.18 -18.62 -10.21
N THR A 222 -10.47 -18.57 -9.93
CA THR A 222 -11.41 -19.62 -10.30
C THR A 222 -11.94 -19.35 -11.69
N THR A 223 -11.82 -20.32 -12.59
CA THR A 223 -12.60 -20.36 -13.82
C THR A 223 -14.01 -20.85 -13.48
N GLU A 224 -15.04 -20.14 -13.96
CA GLU A 224 -16.41 -20.66 -13.96
C GLU A 224 -16.51 -21.97 -14.76
#